data_AF-L1QEW3-F1
#
_entry.id   AF-L1QEW3-F1
#
_cell.length_a   1.000
_cell.length_b   1.000
_cell.length_c   1.000
_cell.angle_alpha   90.00
_cell.angle_beta   90.00
_cell.angle_gamma   90.00
#
_symmetry.space_group_name_H-M   'P 1'
#
loop_
_entity.id
_entity.type
_entity.pdbx_description
1 polymer ?
#
loop_
_entity_poly.entity_id
_entity_poly.type
_entity_poly.pdbx_seq_one_letter_code
_entity_poly.pdbx_strand_id
1 'polypeptide(L)' 'MKIMDYTNAPIDDVIKRINELYKKSKEEGLNEQEKEEQQILRRRYIDNVKANFKVQLAGVELKNRKN' A
#
# COMPACT_ATOMS: atom_id res chain seq x y z
N MET A 1 -22.07 6.75 0.22
CA MET A 1 -20.63 7.09 0.22
C MET A 1 -20.05 6.59 -1.10
N LYS A 2 -19.36 7.42 -1.89
CA LYS A 2 -18.70 6.95 -3.13
C LYS A 2 -17.49 6.13 -2.70
N ILE A 3 -17.57 4.80 -2.83
CA ILE A 3 -16.37 3.96 -2.79
C ILE A 3 -15.60 4.34 -4.06
N MET A 4 -14.56 5.16 -3.92
CA MET A 4 -13.63 5.36 -5.04
C MET A 4 -13.06 3.99 -5.39
N ASP A 5 -13.06 3.64 -6.67
CA ASP A 5 -12.45 2.40 -7.13
C ASP A 5 -10.93 2.51 -7.01
N TYR A 6 -10.42 2.17 -5.83
CA TYR A 6 -9.00 2.14 -5.54
C TYR A 6 -8.29 0.94 -6.15
N THR A 7 -8.95 0.10 -6.94
CA THR A 7 -8.31 -1.02 -7.66
C THR A 7 -7.27 -0.48 -8.65
N ASN A 8 -7.58 0.64 -9.30
CA ASN A 8 -6.79 1.23 -10.38
C ASN A 8 -6.16 2.61 -10.06
N ALA A 9 -6.40 3.15 -8.86
CA ALA A 9 -5.88 4.47 -8.48
C ALA A 9 -4.33 4.52 -8.46
N PRO A 10 -3.69 5.68 -8.71
CA PRO A 10 -2.25 5.85 -8.47
C PRO A 10 -1.85 5.48 -7.04
N ILE A 11 -0.66 4.91 -6.85
CA ILE A 11 -0.17 4.52 -5.51
C ILE A 11 -0.03 5.72 -4.58
N ASP A 12 0.32 6.90 -5.10
CA ASP A 12 0.41 8.12 -4.30
C ASP A 12 -0.94 8.52 -3.69
N ASP A 13 -2.04 8.31 -4.43
CA ASP A 13 -3.39 8.61 -3.94
C ASP A 13 -3.83 7.58 -2.89
N VAL A 14 -3.42 6.32 -3.04
CA VAL A 14 -3.59 5.29 -2.00
C VAL A 14 -2.88 5.69 -0.71
N ILE A 15 -1.63 6.17 -0.80
CA ILE A 15 -0.85 6.59 0.37
C ILE A 15 -1.50 7.79 1.05
N LYS A 16 -1.92 8.81 0.27
CA LYS A 16 -2.65 9.97 0.81
C LYS A 16 -3.90 9.53 1.56
N ARG A 17 -4.70 8.63 0.97
CA ARG A 17 -5.92 8.13 1.59
C ARG A 17 -5.67 7.31 2.85
N ILE A 18 -4.62 6.49 2.88
CA ILE A 18 -4.18 5.77 4.08
C ILE A 18 -3.85 6.76 5.21
N ASN A 19 -3.15 7.86 4.89
CA ASN A 19 -2.77 8.88 5.87
C ASN A 19 -3.99 9.66 6.39
N GLU A 20 -4.95 9.99 5.53
CA GLU A 20 -6.22 10.60 5.94
C GLU A 20 -6.98 9.70 6.92
N LEU A 21 -7.18 8.42 6.57
CA LEU A 21 -7.85 7.44 7.44
C LEU A 21 -7.06 7.21 8.73
N TYR A 22 -5.73 7.26 8.68
CA TYR A 22 -4.91 7.16 9.89
C TYR A 22 -5.11 8.36 10.81
N LYS A 23 -5.08 9.59 10.28
CA LYS A 23 -5.33 10.81 11.05
C LYS A 23 -6.72 10.77 11.68
N LYS A 24 -7.73 10.44 10.88
CA LYS A 24 -9.11 10.27 11.35
C LYS A 24 -9.22 9.23 12.47
N SER A 25 -8.57 8.07 12.30
CA SER A 25 -8.52 7.02 13.33
C SER A 25 -7.93 7.49 14.66
N LYS A 26 -7.06 8.50 14.66
CA LYS A 26 -6.43 9.04 15.87
C LYS A 26 -7.27 10.12 16.56
N GLU A 27 -8.03 10.88 15.79
CA GLU A 27 -8.82 12.01 16.29
C GLU A 27 -10.22 11.56 16.72
N GLU A 28 -10.95 10.90 15.82
CA GLU A 28 -12.37 10.56 16.00
C GLU A 28 -12.67 9.05 15.91
N GLY A 29 -11.70 8.26 15.46
CA GLY A 29 -11.88 6.84 15.18
C GLY A 29 -12.41 6.57 13.78
N LEU A 30 -12.45 5.29 13.38
CA LEU A 30 -12.98 4.86 12.09
C LEU A 30 -14.26 4.06 12.30
N ASN A 31 -15.24 4.28 11.41
CA ASN A 31 -16.36 3.37 11.30
C ASN A 31 -15.96 2.07 10.58
N GLU A 32 -16.83 1.05 10.57
CA GLU A 32 -16.50 -0.25 10.00
C GLU A 32 -16.17 -0.18 8.50
N GLN A 33 -16.86 0.67 7.73
CA GLN A 33 -16.59 0.85 6.30
C GLN A 33 -15.21 1.47 6.06
N GLU A 34 -14.83 2.45 6.88
CA GLU A 34 -13.53 3.10 6.81
C GLU A 34 -12.39 2.18 7.26
N LYS A 35 -12.64 1.31 8.24
CA LYS A 35 -11.68 0.26 8.63
C LYS A 35 -11.44 -0.71 7.48
N GLU A 36 -12.52 -1.17 6.83
CA GLU A 36 -12.43 -2.06 5.67
C GLU A 36 -11.68 -1.38 4.51
N GLU A 37 -12.03 -0.13 4.20
CA GLU A 37 -11.32 0.70 3.24
C GLU A 37 -9.82 0.78 3.57
N GLN A 38 -9.48 1.10 4.82
CA GLN A 38 -8.09 1.20 5.26
C GLN A 38 -7.32 -0.13 5.10
N GLN A 39 -7.95 -1.27 5.39
CA GLN A 39 -7.33 -2.59 5.22
C GLN A 39 -7.06 -2.90 3.75
N ILE A 40 -8.02 -2.63 2.86
CA ILE A 40 -7.89 -2.85 1.42
C ILE A 40 -6.73 -1.99 0.87
N LEU A 41 -6.69 -0.71 1.23
CA LEU A 41 -5.65 0.21 0.78
C LEU A 41 -4.26 -0.21 1.27
N ARG A 42 -4.13 -0.60 2.54
CA ARG A 42 -2.86 -1.08 3.12
C ARG A 42 -2.38 -2.36 2.44
N ARG A 43 -3.28 -3.30 2.14
CA ARG A 43 -2.93 -4.52 1.40
C ARG A 43 -2.35 -4.17 0.04
N ARG A 44 -3.03 -3.31 -0.71
CA ARG A 44 -2.59 -2.86 -2.04
C ARG A 44 -1.20 -2.21 -2.00
N TYR A 45 -0.96 -1.34 -1.04
CA TYR A 45 0.36 -0.71 -0.85
C TYR A 45 1.45 -1.76 -0.59
N ILE A 46 1.22 -2.69 0.34
CA ILE A 46 2.18 -3.75 0.67
C ILE A 46 2.49 -4.61 -0.55
N ASP A 47 1.49 -4.97 -1.34
CA ASP A 47 1.67 -5.81 -2.52
C ASP A 47 2.45 -5.07 -3.61
N ASN A 48 2.21 -3.76 -3.79
CA ASN A 48 3.03 -2.92 -4.67
C ASN A 48 4.50 -2.85 -4.22
N VAL A 49 4.74 -2.63 -2.92
CA VAL A 49 6.10 -2.61 -2.35
C VAL A 49 6.80 -3.95 -2.55
N LYS A 50 6.12 -5.07 -2.31
CA LYS A 50 6.66 -6.42 -2.54
C LYS A 50 6.99 -6.66 -4.01
N ALA A 51 6.14 -6.23 -4.94
CA ALA A 51 6.38 -6.37 -6.36
C ALA A 51 7.63 -5.59 -6.79
N ASN A 52 7.73 -4.32 -6.37
CA ASN A 52 8.90 -3.48 -6.65
C ASN A 52 10.19 -4.09 -6.08
N PHE A 53 10.13 -4.62 -4.86
CA PHE A 53 11.29 -5.27 -4.23
C PHE A 53 11.73 -6.55 -4.96
N LYS A 54 10.79 -7.38 -5.44
CA LYS A 54 11.12 -8.56 -6.25
C LYS A 54 11.83 -8.17 -7.55
N VAL A 55 11.40 -7.10 -8.21
CA VAL A 55 12.05 -6.58 -9.43
C VAL A 55 13.48 -6.13 -9.12
N GLN A 56 13.68 -5.40 -8.01
CA GLN A 56 15.01 -5.00 -7.58
C GLN A 56 15.91 -6.20 -7.31
N LEU A 57 15.41 -7.23 -6.60
CA LEU A 57 16.17 -8.46 -6.34
C LEU A 57 16.49 -9.26 -7.60
N ALA A 58 15.58 -9.32 -8.58
CA ALA A 58 15.85 -9.99 -9.85
C ALA A 58 16.97 -9.33 -10.65
N GLY A 59 17.19 -8.02 -10.46
CA GLY A 59 18.32 -7.28 -11.02
C GLY A 59 19.63 -7.39 -10.23
N VAL A 60 19.62 -8.02 -9.04
CA VAL A 60 20.83 -8.23 -8.24
C VAL A 60 21.55 -9.48 -8.74
N GLU A 61 22.69 -9.30 -9.42
CA GLU A 61 23.63 -10.39 -9.64
C GLU A 61 24.28 -10.80 -8.30
N LEU A 62 24.10 -12.07 -7.93
CA LEU A 62 24.82 -12.69 -6.81
C LEU A 62 26.32 -12.66 -7.11
N LYS A 63 27.06 -11.69 -6.53
CA LYS A 63 28.53 -11.71 -6.52
C LYS A 63 29.03 -12.81 -5.58
N ASN A 64 29.05 -14.04 -6.09
CA ASN A 64 29.88 -15.13 -5.59
C ASN A 64 30.25 -16.05 -6.77
N ARG A 65 31.17 -15.59 -7.62
CA ARG A 65 32.10 -16.50 -8.29
C ARG A 65 33.44 -16.36 -7.56
N LYS A 66 33.68 -17.26 -6.60
CA LYS A 66 35.06 -17.55 -6.20
C LYS A 66 35.58 -18.55 -7.22
N ASN A 67 36.47 -18.09 -8.09
CA ASN A 67 37.37 -18.97 -8.83
C ASN A 67 38.42 -19.54 -7.87
#